data_AF-A0AAE3A283-F1
#
_entry.id   AF-A0AAE3A283-F1
#
_cell.length_a   1.000
_cell.length_b   1.000
_cell.length_c   1.000
_cell.angle_alpha   90.00
_cell.angle_beta   90.00
_cell.angle_gamma   90.00
#
_symmetry.space_group_name_H-M   'P 1'
#
loop_
_entity.id
_entity.type
_entity.pdbx_description
1 polymer ?
#
loop_
_entity_poly.entity_id
_entity_poly.type
_entity_poly.pdbx_seq_one_letter_code
_entity_poly.pdbx_strand_id
1 'polypeptide(L)'
;MVTILWILLAYGSYQIGWQLQLQDPDPKLSDTLQRKCCKWQHLIVFAYLLLFRWAEICQSEQREVMQITQAYMIGSLLLAAWIDHYIQLIPDMVYVPGLAGGILWLIYYDPGVDIVINLLIFVTIQILIFRRLYGESDCLAYILCAAYLAGCGKQLIDYLLFMLLTVLMELIVQIKKKNISHGKLRKPVPLIPYMMGAMLLYRFIL
;
A
#
# COMPACT_ATOMS: atom_id res chain seq x y z
N MET A 1 23.65 -2.22 -5.41
CA MET A 1 22.18 -2.09 -5.26
C MET A 1 21.65 -2.72 -3.96
N VAL A 2 22.00 -3.98 -3.65
CA VAL A 2 21.56 -4.69 -2.42
C VAL A 2 21.89 -3.93 -1.13
N THR A 3 23.06 -3.29 -1.04
CA THR A 3 23.49 -2.49 0.12
C THR A 3 22.62 -1.28 0.42
N ILE A 4 22.12 -0.58 -0.60
CA ILE A 4 21.22 0.57 -0.42
C ILE A 4 19.87 0.10 0.12
N LEU A 5 19.38 -1.06 -0.35
CA LEU A 5 18.16 -1.68 0.14
C LEU A 5 18.28 -2.06 1.62
N TRP A 6 19.43 -2.60 2.04
CA TRP A 6 19.72 -2.91 3.45
C TRP A 6 19.80 -1.67 4.34
N ILE A 7 20.34 -0.57 3.83
CA ILE A 7 20.43 0.70 4.56
C ILE A 7 19.03 1.32 4.75
N LEU A 8 18.20 1.32 3.71
CA LEU A 8 16.80 1.79 3.80
C LEU A 8 15.97 0.91 4.74
N LEU A 9 16.23 -0.39 4.78
CA LEU A 9 15.66 -1.34 5.74
C LEU A 9 16.05 -1.03 7.18
N ALA A 10 17.34 -0.85 7.44
CA ALA A 10 17.85 -0.54 8.76
C ALA A 10 17.29 0.80 9.25
N TYR A 11 17.18 1.77 8.36
CA TYR A 11 16.56 3.07 8.64
C TYR A 11 15.06 2.92 8.93
N GLY A 12 14.33 2.16 8.14
CA GLY A 12 12.91 1.89 8.33
C GLY A 12 12.59 1.17 9.65
N SER A 13 13.35 0.12 9.97
CA SER A 13 13.24 -0.60 11.25
C SER A 13 13.56 0.31 12.45
N TYR A 14 14.53 1.22 12.30
CA TYR A 14 14.89 2.21 13.31
C TYR A 14 13.77 3.24 13.52
N GLN A 15 13.20 3.76 12.43
CA GLN A 15 12.11 4.74 12.50
C GLN A 15 10.85 4.16 13.14
N ILE A 16 10.55 2.88 12.92
CA ILE A 16 9.39 2.21 13.51
C ILE A 16 9.60 1.92 14.99
N GLY A 17 10.81 1.50 15.38
CA GLY A 17 11.17 1.38 16.79
C GLY A 17 11.02 2.71 17.53
N TRP A 18 11.46 3.79 16.90
CA TRP A 18 11.32 5.15 17.44
C TRP A 18 9.86 5.60 17.58
N GLN A 19 9.01 5.35 16.57
CA GLN A 19 7.59 5.68 16.61
C GLN A 19 6.82 4.86 17.65
N LEU A 20 7.16 3.57 17.82
CA LEU A 20 6.59 2.71 18.86
C LEU A 20 6.95 3.18 20.27
N GLN A 21 8.20 3.63 20.49
CA GLN A 21 8.62 4.22 21.77
C GLN A 21 7.91 5.54 22.12
N LEU A 22 7.49 6.31 21.12
CA LEU A 22 6.76 7.56 21.33
C LEU A 22 5.29 7.33 21.71
N GLN A 23 4.69 6.21 21.27
CA GLN A 23 3.28 5.90 21.51
C GLN A 23 3.03 5.09 22.79
N ASP A 24 3.99 4.27 23.22
CA ASP A 24 3.87 3.44 24.43
C ASP A 24 5.18 3.51 25.24
N PRO A 25 5.21 4.23 26.37
CA PRO A 25 6.44 4.47 27.13
C PRO A 25 6.90 3.24 27.93
N ASP A 26 6.15 2.13 27.92
CA ASP A 26 6.54 0.89 28.58
C ASP A 26 7.62 0.16 27.75
N PRO A 27 8.90 0.24 28.14
CA PRO A 27 10.02 -0.19 27.31
C PRO A 27 9.96 -1.70 26.99
N LYS A 28 9.36 -2.52 27.87
CA LYS A 28 9.27 -3.97 27.66
C LYS A 28 8.27 -4.35 26.57
N LEU A 29 7.15 -3.64 26.46
CA LEU A 29 6.14 -3.89 25.43
C LEU A 29 6.62 -3.39 24.07
N SER A 30 7.20 -2.17 24.05
CA SER A 30 7.90 -1.58 22.90
C SER A 30 8.97 -2.53 22.36
N ASP A 31 9.87 -3.03 23.20
CA ASP A 31 10.95 -3.94 22.79
C ASP A 31 10.43 -5.25 22.21
N THR A 32 9.32 -5.77 22.74
CA THR A 32 8.72 -7.02 22.27
C THR A 32 8.00 -6.83 20.93
N LEU A 33 7.29 -5.71 20.75
CA LEU A 33 6.64 -5.35 19.49
C LEU A 33 7.67 -5.01 18.40
N GLN A 34 8.71 -4.26 18.76
CA GLN A 34 9.82 -3.89 17.88
C GLN A 34 10.60 -5.13 17.45
N ARG A 35 10.90 -6.08 18.35
CA ARG A 35 11.51 -7.37 17.98
C ARG A 35 10.65 -8.19 17.02
N LYS A 36 9.33 -8.20 17.23
CA LYS A 36 8.40 -8.90 16.33
C LYS A 36 8.36 -8.19 14.98
N CYS A 37 8.14 -6.87 14.93
CA CYS A 37 8.12 -6.09 13.69
C CYS A 37 9.43 -6.21 12.90
N CYS A 38 10.59 -6.10 13.57
CA CYS A 38 11.89 -6.21 12.93
C CYS A 38 12.12 -7.61 12.33
N LYS A 39 11.73 -8.68 13.02
CA LYS A 39 11.81 -10.05 12.48
C LYS A 39 10.94 -10.24 11.25
N TRP A 40 9.71 -9.71 11.26
CA TRP A 40 8.78 -9.83 10.13
C TRP A 40 9.17 -8.93 8.96
N GLN A 41 9.71 -7.74 9.20
CA GLN A 41 10.27 -6.85 8.17
C GLN A 41 11.43 -7.50 7.44
N HIS A 42 12.35 -8.16 8.15
CA HIS A 42 13.41 -8.93 7.51
C HIS A 42 12.85 -10.09 6.68
N LEU A 43 11.79 -10.76 7.14
CA LEU A 43 11.17 -11.87 6.41
C LEU A 43 10.42 -11.40 5.15
N ILE A 44 9.77 -10.25 5.22
CA ILE A 44 9.10 -9.57 4.10
C ILE A 44 10.13 -9.13 3.07
N VAL A 45 11.19 -8.44 3.50
CA VAL A 45 12.23 -8.03 2.54
C VAL A 45 12.98 -9.22 2.00
N PHE A 46 13.14 -10.30 2.77
CA PHE A 46 13.66 -11.56 2.27
C PHE A 46 12.74 -12.17 1.21
N ALA A 47 11.41 -12.14 1.39
CA ALA A 47 10.45 -12.58 0.37
C ALA A 47 10.48 -11.70 -0.89
N TYR A 48 10.61 -10.38 -0.73
CA TYR A 48 10.77 -9.43 -1.85
C TYR A 48 12.10 -9.62 -2.57
N LEU A 49 13.20 -9.86 -1.85
CA LEU A 49 14.51 -10.16 -2.43
C LEU A 49 14.53 -11.51 -3.13
N LEU A 50 13.80 -12.50 -2.62
CA LEU A 50 13.62 -13.80 -3.29
C LEU A 50 12.83 -13.63 -4.60
N LEU A 51 11.78 -12.80 -4.62
CA LEU A 51 11.05 -12.44 -5.84
C LEU A 51 11.92 -11.63 -6.83
N PHE A 52 12.77 -10.71 -6.32
CA PHE A 52 13.69 -9.91 -7.14
C PHE A 52 14.79 -10.77 -7.75
N ARG A 53 15.32 -11.73 -7.00
CA ARG A 53 16.30 -12.70 -7.48
C ARG A 53 15.67 -13.70 -8.46
N TRP A 54 14.41 -14.07 -8.27
CA TRP A 54 13.64 -14.84 -9.26
C TRP A 54 13.45 -14.04 -10.56
N ALA A 55 13.18 -12.74 -10.45
CA ALA A 55 13.04 -11.81 -11.58
C ALA A 55 14.34 -11.60 -12.38
N GLU A 56 15.50 -11.55 -11.72
CA GLU A 56 16.81 -11.52 -12.39
C GLU A 56 17.14 -12.83 -13.12
N ILE A 57 16.64 -13.97 -12.61
CA ILE A 57 16.78 -15.29 -13.24
C ILE A 57 15.83 -15.42 -14.46
N CYS A 58 14.68 -14.76 -14.41
CA CYS A 58 13.67 -14.69 -15.49
C CYS A 58 14.00 -13.60 -16.53
N GLN A 59 15.20 -13.65 -17.09
CA GLN A 59 15.64 -12.76 -18.16
C GLN A 59 15.07 -13.24 -19.51
N SER A 60 13.74 -13.26 -19.66
CA SER A 60 13.06 -13.68 -20.89
C SER A 60 11.60 -13.23 -20.91
N GLU A 61 11.22 -12.45 -21.93
CA GLU A 61 9.87 -11.93 -22.24
C GLU A 61 9.30 -10.77 -21.40
N GLN A 62 8.86 -9.72 -22.10
CA GLN A 62 8.21 -8.50 -21.57
C GLN A 62 6.98 -8.79 -20.68
N ARG A 63 6.34 -9.95 -20.87
CA ARG A 63 5.19 -10.40 -20.11
C ARG A 63 5.55 -10.79 -18.66
N GLU A 64 6.75 -11.30 -18.41
CA GLU A 64 7.19 -11.72 -17.07
C GLU A 64 7.48 -10.50 -16.18
N VAL A 65 8.09 -9.45 -16.73
CA VAL A 65 8.37 -8.18 -16.02
C VAL A 65 7.08 -7.49 -15.55
N MET A 66 6.02 -7.51 -16.36
CA MET A 66 4.70 -6.98 -15.98
C MET A 66 4.07 -7.77 -14.83
N GLN A 67 4.18 -9.10 -14.82
CA GLN A 67 3.63 -9.91 -13.72
C GLN A 67 4.37 -9.67 -12.40
N ILE A 68 5.69 -9.51 -12.45
CA ILE A 68 6.53 -9.25 -11.28
C ILE A 68 6.22 -7.86 -10.68
N THR A 69 6.10 -6.83 -11.52
CA THR A 69 5.75 -5.48 -11.06
C THR A 69 4.36 -5.43 -10.43
N GLN A 70 3.37 -6.10 -11.03
CA GLN A 70 2.05 -6.29 -10.42
C GLN A 70 2.12 -7.01 -9.07
N ALA A 71 2.95 -8.05 -8.96
CA ALA A 71 3.14 -8.78 -7.71
C ALA A 71 3.73 -7.88 -6.61
N TYR A 72 4.65 -6.97 -6.94
CA TYR A 72 5.16 -5.99 -5.98
C TYR A 72 4.09 -5.00 -5.50
N MET A 73 3.23 -4.53 -6.40
CA MET A 73 2.13 -3.63 -6.04
C MET A 73 1.11 -4.31 -5.12
N ILE A 74 0.65 -5.51 -5.50
CA ILE A 74 -0.31 -6.29 -4.73
C ILE A 74 0.31 -6.71 -3.39
N GLY A 75 1.58 -7.13 -3.39
CA GLY A 75 2.31 -7.49 -2.18
C GLY A 75 2.42 -6.33 -1.20
N SER A 76 2.69 -5.11 -1.69
CA SER A 76 2.82 -3.91 -0.85
C SER A 76 1.48 -3.54 -0.24
N LEU A 77 0.40 -3.62 -1.03
CA LEU A 77 -0.95 -3.35 -0.55
C LEU A 77 -1.42 -4.41 0.47
N LEU A 78 -1.16 -5.69 0.23
CA LEU A 78 -1.51 -6.78 1.13
C LEU A 78 -0.76 -6.64 2.47
N LEU A 79 0.53 -6.29 2.40
CA LEU A 79 1.32 -6.04 3.60
C LEU A 79 0.81 -4.82 4.36
N ALA A 80 0.51 -3.72 3.66
CA ALA A 80 -0.07 -2.53 4.27
C ALA A 80 -1.41 -2.87 4.94
N ALA A 81 -2.30 -3.61 4.27
CA ALA A 81 -3.56 -4.08 4.84
C ALA A 81 -3.37 -4.92 6.10
N TRP A 82 -2.38 -5.82 6.09
CA TRP A 82 -2.07 -6.64 7.26
C TRP A 82 -1.56 -5.79 8.43
N ILE A 83 -0.61 -4.88 8.19
CA ILE A 83 -0.10 -3.97 9.23
C ILE A 83 -1.22 -3.07 9.74
N ASP A 84 -2.05 -2.52 8.87
CA ASP A 84 -3.18 -1.67 9.25
C ASP A 84 -4.18 -2.42 10.14
N HIS A 85 -4.48 -3.68 9.81
CA HIS A 85 -5.40 -4.50 10.59
C HIS A 85 -4.92 -4.79 12.02
N TYR A 86 -3.62 -5.03 12.20
CA TYR A 86 -3.07 -5.50 13.48
C TYR A 86 -2.37 -4.41 14.31
N ILE A 87 -1.75 -3.42 13.66
CA ILE A 87 -0.84 -2.45 14.28
C ILE A 87 -1.36 -1.02 14.12
N GLN A 88 -2.13 -0.71 13.06
CA GLN A 88 -2.65 0.64 12.75
C GLN A 88 -1.57 1.73 12.59
N LEU A 89 -0.31 1.34 12.50
CA LEU A 89 0.83 2.22 12.27
C LEU A 89 1.64 1.66 11.10
N ILE A 90 1.44 2.25 9.93
CA ILE A 90 2.00 1.75 8.69
C ILE A 90 3.19 2.61 8.31
N PRO A 91 4.38 2.04 8.22
CA PRO A 91 5.55 2.77 7.78
C PRO A 91 5.52 2.97 6.25
N ASP A 92 5.77 4.19 5.80
CA ASP A 92 5.73 4.57 4.38
C ASP A 92 6.63 3.70 3.49
N MET A 93 7.70 3.13 4.07
CA MET A 93 8.63 2.21 3.41
C MET A 93 7.94 0.97 2.79
N VAL A 94 6.77 0.57 3.30
CA VAL A 94 5.99 -0.57 2.79
C VAL A 94 5.51 -0.33 1.35
N TYR A 95 5.26 0.94 1.00
CA TYR A 95 4.77 1.32 -0.33
C TYR A 95 5.89 1.49 -1.35
N VAL A 96 7.13 1.73 -0.93
CA VAL A 96 8.29 1.99 -1.82
C VAL A 96 8.44 0.94 -2.93
N PRO A 97 8.48 -0.39 -2.65
CA PRO A 97 8.65 -1.37 -3.72
C PRO A 97 7.42 -1.48 -4.62
N GLY A 98 6.21 -1.31 -4.08
CA GLY A 98 4.98 -1.29 -4.86
C GLY A 98 4.92 -0.09 -5.81
N LEU A 99 5.23 1.12 -5.33
CA LEU A 99 5.26 2.34 -6.13
C LEU A 99 6.35 2.28 -7.21
N ALA A 100 7.55 1.80 -6.85
CA ALA A 100 8.62 1.58 -7.83
C ALA A 100 8.20 0.56 -8.91
N GLY A 101 7.53 -0.52 -8.51
CA GLY A 101 6.95 -1.50 -9.43
C GLY A 101 5.89 -0.89 -10.35
N GLY A 102 5.00 -0.07 -9.82
CA GLY A 102 3.98 0.64 -10.59
C GLY A 102 4.56 1.62 -11.61
N ILE A 103 5.55 2.42 -11.21
CA ILE A 103 6.26 3.33 -12.13
C ILE A 103 6.94 2.53 -13.26
N LEU A 104 7.65 1.46 -12.89
CA LEU A 104 8.32 0.60 -13.88
C LEU A 104 7.31 0.00 -14.85
N TRP A 105 6.18 -0.50 -14.35
CA TRP A 105 5.12 -1.04 -15.20
C TRP A 105 4.57 0.00 -16.17
N LEU A 106 4.26 1.21 -15.70
CA LEU A 106 3.75 2.30 -16.55
C LEU A 106 4.75 2.70 -17.64
N ILE A 107 6.06 2.69 -17.35
CA ILE A 107 7.11 2.95 -18.34
C ILE A 107 7.15 1.86 -19.41
N TYR A 108 7.03 0.58 -19.02
CA TYR A 108 7.10 -0.55 -19.96
C TYR A 108 5.83 -0.77 -20.77
N TYR A 109 4.67 -0.45 -20.18
CA TYR A 109 3.37 -0.63 -20.82
C TYR A 109 3.01 0.53 -21.77
N ASP A 110 3.53 1.74 -21.48
CA ASP A 110 3.21 2.97 -22.20
C ASP A 110 1.69 3.20 -22.37
N PRO A 111 0.97 3.48 -21.27
CA PRO A 111 -0.50 3.59 -21.26
C PRO A 111 -1.04 4.80 -22.04
N GLY A 112 -0.18 5.63 -22.61
CA GLY A 112 -0.54 6.88 -23.26
C GLY A 112 -0.66 8.07 -22.31
N VAL A 113 -0.56 9.26 -22.89
CA VAL A 113 -0.47 10.54 -22.17
C VAL A 113 -1.71 10.81 -21.30
N ASP A 114 -2.90 10.47 -21.79
CA ASP A 114 -4.15 10.72 -21.07
C ASP A 114 -4.23 9.98 -19.74
N ILE A 115 -3.76 8.72 -19.70
CA ILE A 115 -3.75 7.90 -18.47
C ILE A 115 -2.74 8.45 -17.48
N VAL A 116 -1.56 8.88 -17.96
CA VAL A 116 -0.54 9.50 -17.10
C VAL A 116 -1.06 10.81 -16.50
N ILE A 117 -1.73 11.65 -17.29
CA ILE A 117 -2.35 12.90 -16.81
C ILE A 117 -3.43 12.58 -15.76
N ASN A 118 -4.31 11.62 -16.04
CA ASN A 118 -5.34 11.18 -15.10
C ASN A 118 -4.75 10.70 -13.76
N LEU A 119 -3.66 9.92 -13.81
CA LEU A 119 -2.97 9.46 -12.61
C LEU A 119 -2.34 10.62 -11.83
N LEU A 120 -1.70 11.58 -12.51
CA LEU A 120 -1.11 12.76 -11.88
C LEU A 120 -2.17 13.65 -11.21
N ILE A 121 -3.31 13.84 -11.87
CA ILE A 121 -4.46 14.55 -11.29
C ILE A 121 -4.91 13.83 -10.01
N PHE A 122 -5.09 12.51 -10.08
CA PHE A 122 -5.52 11.73 -8.91
C PHE A 122 -4.52 11.80 -7.76
N VAL A 123 -3.22 11.66 -8.02
CA VAL A 123 -2.14 11.82 -7.02
C VAL A 123 -2.21 13.19 -6.35
N THR A 124 -2.40 14.25 -7.15
CA THR A 124 -2.50 15.62 -6.66
C THR A 124 -3.70 15.79 -5.73
N ILE A 125 -4.86 15.25 -6.12
CA ILE A 125 -6.07 15.26 -5.28
C ILE A 125 -5.82 14.48 -3.98
N GLN A 126 -5.16 13.32 -4.03
CA GLN A 126 -4.83 12.53 -2.83
C GLN A 126 -3.97 13.33 -1.85
N ILE A 127 -2.86 13.89 -2.31
CA ILE A 127 -1.88 14.54 -1.44
C ILE A 127 -2.40 15.89 -0.90
N LEU A 128 -3.10 16.69 -1.73
CA LEU A 128 -3.50 18.04 -1.34
C LEU A 128 -4.80 18.08 -0.54
N ILE A 129 -5.79 17.26 -0.92
CA ILE A 129 -7.13 17.32 -0.34
C ILE A 129 -7.28 16.23 0.71
N PHE A 130 -7.05 14.98 0.30
CA PHE A 130 -7.43 13.82 1.06
C PHE A 130 -6.47 13.40 2.16
N ARG A 131 -5.19 13.79 2.06
CA ARG A 131 -4.20 13.62 3.13
C ARG A 131 -4.68 14.19 4.47
N ARG A 132 -5.52 15.23 4.45
CA ARG A 132 -6.11 15.84 5.66
C ARG A 132 -7.33 15.08 6.19
N LEU A 133 -7.97 14.24 5.38
CA LEU A 133 -9.21 13.56 5.72
C LEU A 133 -8.97 12.18 6.34
N TYR A 134 -8.15 11.34 5.71
CA TYR A 134 -7.88 9.97 6.16
C TYR A 134 -6.40 9.71 6.51
N GLY A 135 -5.48 10.58 6.07
CA GLY A 135 -4.06 10.48 6.41
C GLY A 135 -3.17 10.06 5.25
N GLU A 136 -1.87 10.17 5.44
CA GLU A 136 -0.87 9.99 4.38
C GLU A 136 -0.75 8.55 3.91
N SER A 137 -0.78 7.59 4.82
CA SER A 137 -0.65 6.16 4.50
C SER A 137 -1.79 5.66 3.59
N ASP A 138 -3.03 6.03 3.91
CA ASP A 138 -4.20 5.73 3.09
C ASP A 138 -4.12 6.38 1.70
N CYS A 139 -3.58 7.61 1.61
CA CYS A 139 -3.32 8.26 0.33
C CYS A 139 -2.30 7.47 -0.51
N LEU A 140 -1.22 7.00 0.09
CA LEU A 140 -0.21 6.17 -0.59
C LEU A 140 -0.81 4.84 -1.08
N ALA A 141 -1.68 4.23 -0.26
CA ALA A 141 -2.40 3.02 -0.66
C ALA A 141 -3.33 3.28 -1.86
N TYR A 142 -4.07 4.39 -1.87
CA TYR A 142 -4.89 4.78 -3.03
C TYR A 142 -4.06 5.09 -4.28
N ILE A 143 -2.93 5.77 -4.13
CA ILE A 143 -2.01 6.05 -5.26
C ILE A 143 -1.47 4.74 -5.83
N LEU A 144 -1.09 3.80 -4.97
CA LEU A 144 -0.63 2.47 -5.39
C LEU A 144 -1.73 1.72 -6.16
N CYS A 145 -2.98 1.76 -5.66
CA CYS A 145 -4.14 1.19 -6.34
C CYS A 145 -4.41 1.86 -7.70
N ALA A 146 -4.34 3.19 -7.76
CA ALA A 146 -4.57 3.95 -8.99
C ALA A 146 -3.47 3.67 -10.03
N ALA A 147 -2.21 3.54 -9.62
CA ALA A 147 -1.13 3.13 -10.51
C ALA A 147 -1.38 1.72 -11.10
N TYR A 148 -1.96 0.80 -10.31
CA TYR A 148 -2.31 -0.53 -10.80
C TYR A 148 -3.42 -0.45 -11.85
N LEU A 149 -4.48 0.33 -11.56
CA LEU A 149 -5.59 0.56 -12.48
C LEU A 149 -5.13 1.27 -13.77
N ALA A 150 -4.22 2.22 -13.67
CA ALA A 150 -3.59 2.90 -14.80
C ALA A 150 -2.83 1.90 -15.70
N GLY A 151 -2.07 0.98 -15.11
CA GLY A 151 -1.41 -0.12 -15.84
C GLY A 151 -2.40 -1.07 -16.52
N CYS A 152 -3.64 -1.15 -16.04
CA CYS A 152 -4.75 -1.87 -16.69
C CYS A 152 -5.51 -1.02 -17.72
N GLY A 153 -5.04 0.19 -18.07
CA GLY A 153 -5.68 1.06 -19.05
C GLY A 153 -6.92 1.81 -18.53
N LYS A 154 -7.13 1.88 -17.21
CA LYS A 154 -8.28 2.58 -16.60
C LYS A 154 -8.03 4.08 -16.47
N GLN A 155 -9.11 4.87 -16.38
CA GLN A 155 -9.08 6.33 -16.35
C GLN A 155 -9.39 6.89 -14.96
N LEU A 156 -9.36 8.23 -14.82
CA LEU A 156 -9.60 8.94 -13.56
C LEU A 156 -10.94 8.54 -12.90
N ILE A 157 -12.00 8.36 -13.70
CA ILE A 157 -13.33 7.97 -13.20
C ILE A 157 -13.25 6.61 -12.50
N ASP A 158 -12.51 5.65 -13.04
CA ASP A 158 -12.35 4.33 -12.42
C ASP A 158 -11.64 4.43 -11.07
N TYR A 159 -10.63 5.31 -10.94
CA TYR A 159 -9.90 5.49 -9.67
C TYR A 159 -10.82 6.08 -8.59
N LEU A 160 -11.67 7.04 -8.97
CA LEU A 160 -12.65 7.64 -8.08
C LEU A 160 -13.78 6.67 -7.70
N LEU A 161 -14.23 5.84 -8.65
CA LEU A 161 -15.20 4.79 -8.37
C LEU A 161 -14.63 3.72 -7.44
N PHE A 162 -13.36 3.35 -7.63
CA PHE A 162 -12.66 2.44 -6.73
C PHE A 162 -12.60 3.02 -5.31
N MET A 163 -12.23 4.30 -5.18
CA MET A 163 -12.25 4.99 -3.90
C MET A 163 -13.65 4.97 -3.26
N LEU A 164 -14.68 5.34 -4.02
CA LEU A 164 -16.06 5.32 -3.53
C LEU A 164 -16.46 3.92 -3.05
N LEU A 165 -16.12 2.87 -3.81
CA LEU A 165 -16.38 1.49 -3.44
C LEU A 165 -15.74 1.13 -2.10
N THR A 166 -14.46 1.48 -1.90
CA THR A 166 -13.76 1.17 -0.64
C THR A 166 -14.39 1.84 0.58
N VAL A 167 -14.79 3.12 0.45
CA VAL A 167 -15.47 3.88 1.51
C VAL A 167 -16.86 3.29 1.78
N LEU A 168 -17.60 2.89 0.74
CA LEU A 168 -18.91 2.25 0.91
C LEU A 168 -18.80 0.89 1.60
N MET A 169 -17.81 0.07 1.23
CA MET A 169 -17.55 -1.22 1.88
C MET A 169 -17.24 -1.04 3.37
N GLU A 170 -16.40 -0.06 3.69
CA GLU A 170 -16.09 0.28 5.07
C GLU A 170 -17.35 0.75 5.82
N LEU A 171 -18.11 1.69 5.25
CA LEU A 171 -19.33 2.24 5.84
C LEU A 171 -20.36 1.15 6.17
N ILE A 172 -20.60 0.21 5.24
CA ILE A 172 -21.54 -0.91 5.45
C ILE A 172 -21.10 -1.75 6.66
N VAL A 173 -19.80 -2.05 6.78
CA VAL A 173 -19.29 -2.84 7.92
C VAL A 173 -19.37 -2.05 9.22
N GLN A 174 -19.09 -0.76 9.20
CA GLN A 174 -19.18 0.11 10.38
C GLN A 174 -20.62 0.26 10.88
N ILE A 175 -21.60 0.37 9.99
CA ILE A 175 -23.04 0.36 10.31
C ILE A 175 -23.40 -0.96 11.02
N LYS A 176 -23.02 -2.10 10.44
CA LYS A 176 -23.27 -3.43 11.04
C LYS A 176 -22.64 -3.59 12.42
N LYS A 177 -21.42 -3.06 12.61
CA LYS A 177 -20.71 -3.08 13.89
C LYS A 177 -21.20 -2.02 14.90
N LYS A 178 -22.21 -1.20 14.54
CA LYS A 178 -22.71 -0.08 15.35
C LYS A 178 -21.59 0.87 15.82
N ASN A 179 -20.57 1.03 14.98
CA ASN A 179 -19.38 1.84 15.31
C ASN A 179 -19.56 3.32 14.92
N ILE A 180 -20.76 3.74 14.50
CA ILE A 180 -21.05 5.12 14.08
C ILE A 180 -21.93 5.79 15.15
N SER A 181 -21.53 6.98 15.60
CA SER A 181 -22.30 7.83 16.52
C SER A 181 -22.16 9.28 16.08
N HIS A 182 -23.29 9.99 15.88
CA HIS A 182 -23.31 11.41 15.51
C HIS A 182 -22.40 11.77 14.31
N GLY A 183 -22.38 10.93 13.28
CA GLY A 183 -21.58 11.14 12.07
C GLY A 183 -20.07 10.92 12.24
N LYS A 184 -19.63 10.38 13.38
CA LYS A 184 -18.23 10.01 13.65
C LYS A 184 -18.11 8.54 14.04
N LEU A 185 -16.92 7.99 13.80
CA LEU A 185 -16.54 6.67 14.28
C LEU A 185 -16.32 6.68 15.79
N ARG A 186 -16.84 5.67 16.50
CA ARG A 186 -16.59 5.48 17.94
C ARG A 186 -15.19 4.95 18.21
N LYS A 187 -14.63 4.17 17.27
CA LYS A 187 -13.25 3.66 17.29
C LYS A 187 -12.64 3.81 15.90
N PRO A 188 -11.34 4.16 15.80
CA PRO A 188 -10.63 4.18 14.52
C PRO A 188 -10.66 2.79 13.88
N VAL A 189 -10.91 2.73 12.58
CA VAL A 189 -11.02 1.49 11.80
C VAL A 189 -9.96 1.53 10.70
N PRO A 190 -9.23 0.43 10.46
CA PRO A 190 -8.25 0.35 9.39
C PRO A 190 -8.95 0.33 8.02
N LEU A 191 -8.60 1.26 7.13
CA LEU A 191 -9.21 1.44 5.81
C LEU A 191 -8.55 0.55 4.73
N ILE A 192 -7.25 0.30 4.83
CA ILE A 192 -6.48 -0.39 3.78
C ILE A 192 -6.90 -1.87 3.57
N PRO A 193 -7.36 -2.63 4.59
CA PRO A 193 -7.98 -3.94 4.37
C PRO A 193 -9.17 -3.90 3.41
N TYR A 194 -9.96 -2.82 3.44
CA TYR A 194 -11.09 -2.63 2.52
C TYR A 194 -10.61 -2.29 1.11
N MET A 195 -9.51 -1.53 0.98
CA MET A 195 -8.85 -1.31 -0.32
C MET A 195 -8.36 -2.61 -0.95
N MET A 196 -7.70 -3.47 -0.16
CA MET A 196 -7.26 -4.79 -0.63
C MET A 196 -8.45 -5.68 -1.03
N GLY A 197 -9.50 -5.71 -0.22
CA GLY A 197 -10.73 -6.45 -0.55
C GLY A 197 -11.40 -5.95 -1.83
N ALA A 198 -11.49 -4.63 -2.01
CA ALA A 198 -12.01 -4.03 -3.24
C ALA A 198 -11.13 -4.34 -4.45
N MET A 199 -9.79 -4.33 -4.30
CA MET A 199 -8.86 -4.65 -5.39
C MET A 199 -9.01 -6.10 -5.85
N LEU A 200 -9.20 -7.03 -4.90
CA LEU A 200 -9.51 -8.42 -5.23
C LEU A 200 -10.85 -8.54 -5.97
N LEU A 201 -11.91 -7.90 -5.47
CA LEU A 201 -13.21 -7.90 -6.16
C LEU A 201 -13.11 -7.32 -7.57
N TYR A 202 -12.39 -6.22 -7.74
CA TYR A 202 -12.22 -5.56 -9.03
C TYR A 202 -11.50 -6.47 -10.04
N ARG A 203 -10.51 -7.25 -9.59
CA ARG A 203 -9.80 -8.22 -10.43
C ARG A 203 -10.63 -9.45 -10.79
N PHE A 204 -11.65 -9.79 -10.01
CA PHE A 204 -12.53 -10.94 -10.29
C PHE A 204 -13.75 -10.57 -11.17
N ILE A 205 -14.18 -9.31 -11.16
CA ILE A 205 -15.40 -8.85 -11.83
C ILE A 205 -15.11 -8.29 -13.24
N LEU A 206 -13.90 -7.79 -13.50
CA LEU A 206 -13.45 -7.16 -14.75
C LEU A 206 -12.22 -7.87 -15.32
#